data_AF-Q47EY6-F1
#
_entry.id   AF-Q47EY6-F1
#
_cell.length_a   1.000
_cell.length_b   1.000
_cell.length_c   1.000
_cell.angle_alpha   90.00
_cell.angle_beta   90.00
_cell.angle_gamma   90.00
#
_symmetry.space_group_name_H-M   'P 1'
#
loop_
_entity.id
_entity.type
_entity.pdbx_description
1 polymer ?
#
loop_
_entity_poly.entity_id
_entity_poly.type
_entity_poly.pdbx_seq_one_letter_code
_entity_poly.pdbx_strand_id
1 'polypeptide(L)' 'MPHTHVSTKAEAIHDALEVFQEVHHHQPDAHEKARLVSDTIKEWEHEQVEEMHAADSAA' A
#
# COMPACT_ATOMS: atom_id res chain seq x y z
N MET A 1 12.26 11.03 1.61
CA MET A 1 11.92 10.43 0.30
C MET A 1 10.46 10.74 0.07
N PRO A 2 10.03 11.29 -1.07
CA PRO A 2 8.62 11.49 -1.32
C PRO A 2 8.02 10.10 -1.43
N HIS A 3 7.11 9.77 -0.51
CA HIS A 3 6.22 8.65 -0.73
C HIS A 3 5.46 9.03 -2.01
N THR A 4 5.73 8.34 -3.12
CA THR A 4 4.87 8.46 -4.30
C THR A 4 3.53 7.93 -3.83
N HIS A 5 2.65 8.83 -3.40
CA HIS A 5 1.32 8.47 -2.90
C HIS A 5 0.62 7.75 -4.03
N VAL A 6 0.55 6.44 -3.89
CA VAL A 6 -0.02 5.58 -4.90
C VAL A 6 -1.50 5.95 -4.96
N SER A 7 -1.93 6.55 -6.07
CA SER A 7 -3.18 7.34 -6.13
C SER A 7 -4.42 6.48 -5.89
N THR A 8 -4.30 5.16 -6.04
CA THR A 8 -5.37 4.22 -5.73
C THR A 8 -4.87 3.03 -4.91
N LYS A 9 -5.77 2.50 -4.07
CA LYS A 9 -5.58 1.26 -3.33
C LYS A 9 -5.14 0.07 -4.22
N ALA A 10 -5.62 0.04 -5.47
CA ALA A 10 -5.28 -1.01 -6.44
C ALA A 10 -3.84 -0.90 -6.94
N GLU A 11 -3.38 0.32 -7.23
CA GLU A 11 -1.99 0.58 -7.59
C GLU A 11 -1.07 0.26 -6.40
N ALA A 12 -1.45 0.59 -5.16
CA ALA A 12 -0.63 0.31 -3.98
C ALA A 12 -0.39 -1.20 -3.80
N ILE A 13 -1.43 -2.00 -4.01
CA ILE A 13 -1.35 -3.46 -4.01
C ILE A 13 -0.46 -3.97 -5.16
N HIS A 14 -0.55 -3.36 -6.34
CA HIS A 14 0.27 -3.74 -7.49
C HIS A 14 1.76 -3.50 -7.23
N ASP A 15 2.11 -2.33 -6.72
CA ASP A 15 3.49 -1.97 -6.36
C ASP A 15 4.04 -2.91 -5.28
N ALA A 16 3.26 -3.21 -4.24
CA ALA A 16 3.67 -4.15 -3.21
C ALA A 16 3.96 -5.55 -3.78
N LEU A 17 3.14 -6.02 -4.73
CA LEU A 17 3.35 -7.32 -5.39
C LEU A 17 4.56 -7.33 -6.33
N GLU A 18 4.88 -6.21 -6.97
CA GLU A 18 6.08 -6.05 -7.79
C GLU A 18 7.33 -6.08 -6.92
N VAL A 19 7.36 -5.27 -5.85
CA VAL A 19 8.45 -5.25 -4.87
C VAL A 19 8.68 -6.63 -4.27
N PHE A 20 7.63 -7.37 -3.92
CA PHE A 20 7.78 -8.74 -3.43
C PHE A 20 8.48 -9.64 -4.47
N GLN A 21 8.06 -9.59 -5.72
CA GLN A 21 8.67 -10.41 -6.79
C GLN A 21 10.12 -10.02 -7.07
N GLU A 22 10.45 -8.73 -7.02
CA GLU A 22 11.81 -8.24 -7.19
C GLU A 22 12.73 -8.72 -6.06
N VAL A 23 12.26 -8.66 -4.80
CA VAL A 23 13.04 -9.01 -3.61
C VAL A 23 13.16 -10.53 -3.43
N HIS A 24 12.07 -11.27 -3.66
CA HIS A 24 12.00 -12.70 -3.37
C HIS A 24 12.27 -13.58 -4.60
N HIS A 25 12.30 -13.00 -5.81
CA HIS A 25 12.52 -13.71 -7.07
C HIS A 25 11.52 -14.84 -7.36
N HIS A 26 10.32 -14.79 -6.75
CA HIS A 26 9.21 -15.68 -7.03
C HIS A 26 7.87 -14.94 -6.90
N GLN A 27 6.81 -15.53 -7.45
CA GLN A 27 5.46 -15.05 -7.21
C GLN A 27 5.01 -15.46 -5.80
N PRO A 28 4.31 -14.58 -5.07
CA PRO A 28 3.79 -14.91 -3.75
C PRO A 28 2.79 -16.05 -3.85
N ASP A 29 2.83 -16.96 -2.88
CA ASP A 29 1.78 -17.95 -2.72
C ASP A 29 0.45 -17.30 -2.28
N ALA A 30 -0.62 -18.11 -2.20
CA ALA A 30 -1.94 -17.58 -1.87
C ALA A 30 -2.00 -16.89 -0.49
N HIS A 31 -1.29 -17.43 0.50
CA HIS A 31 -1.27 -16.89 1.85
C HIS A 31 -0.35 -15.66 1.95
N GLU A 32 0.83 -15.71 1.32
CA GLU A 32 1.74 -14.58 1.20
C GLU A 32 1.06 -13.40 0.51
N LYS A 33 0.36 -13.66 -0.59
CA LYS A 33 -0.42 -12.64 -1.32
C LYS A 33 -1.54 -12.09 -0.44
N ALA A 34 -2.28 -12.93 0.28
CA ALA A 34 -3.34 -12.47 1.17
C ALA A 34 -2.80 -11.57 2.29
N ARG A 35 -1.66 -11.95 2.89
CA ARG A 35 -0.98 -11.14 3.91
C ARG A 35 -0.53 -9.80 3.33
N LEU A 36 0.19 -9.83 2.22
CA LEU A 36 0.73 -8.64 1.55
C LEU A 36 -0.39 -7.65 1.17
N VAL A 37 -1.48 -8.16 0.57
CA VAL A 37 -2.65 -7.34 0.23
C VAL A 37 -3.27 -6.75 1.50
N SER A 38 -3.47 -7.54 2.54
CA SER A 38 -4.08 -7.05 3.79
C SER A 38 -3.24 -5.96 4.46
N ASP A 39 -1.92 -6.15 4.53
CA ASP A 39 -0.99 -5.19 5.14
C ASP A 39 -0.97 -3.89 4.33
N THR A 40 -0.82 -4.00 3.00
CA THR A 40 -0.83 -2.83 2.10
C THR A 40 -2.13 -2.03 2.18
N ILE A 41 -3.27 -2.73 2.23
CA ILE A 41 -4.58 -2.08 2.38
C ILE A 41 -4.68 -1.31 3.69
N LYS A 42 -4.21 -1.92 4.78
CA LYS A 42 -4.27 -1.31 6.11
C LYS A 42 -3.39 -0.06 6.19
N GLU A 43 -2.20 -0.10 5.60
CA GLU A 43 -1.30 1.05 5.52
C GLU A 43 -1.91 2.17 4.67
N TRP A 44 -2.40 1.85 3.47
CA TRP A 44 -3.03 2.84 2.59
C TRP A 44 -4.25 3.50 3.25
N GLU A 45 -5.12 2.73 3.92
CA GLU A 45 -6.28 3.29 4.62
C GLU A 45 -5.89 4.21 5.78
N HIS A 46 -4.79 3.88 6.49
CA HIS A 46 -4.27 4.75 7.54
C HIS A 46 -3.78 6.08 6.97
N GLU A 47 -3.00 6.04 5.90
CA GLU A 47 -2.50 7.23 5.20
C GLU A 47 -3.64 8.13 4.70
N GLN A 48 -4.68 7.55 4.08
CA GLN A 48 -5.85 8.32 3.64
C GLN A 48 -6.62 8.98 4.79
N VAL A 49 -6.71 8.32 5.95
CA VAL A 49 -7.35 8.90 7.14
C VAL A 49 -6.51 10.04 7.70
N GLU A 50 -5.19 9.89 7.74
CA GLU A 50 -4.28 10.97 8.16
C GLU A 50 -4.36 12.18 7.21
N GLU A 51 -4.42 11.95 5.89
CA GLU A 51 -4.61 13.02 4.90
C GLU A 51 -5.92 13.79 5.12
N MET A 52 -7.02 13.08 5.39
CA MET A 52 -8.30 13.71 5.69
C MET A 52 -8.23 14.55 6.97
N HIS A 53 -7.61 14.03 8.03
CA HIS A 53 -7.43 14.77 9.28
C HIS A 53 -6.49 15.97 9.13
N ALA A 54 -5.47 15.88 8.30
CA ALA A 54 -4.57 16.99 7.99
C ALA A 54 -5.29 18.08 7.20
N ALA A 55 -6.16 17.71 6.26
CA ALA A 55 -6.98 18.65 5.50
C ALA A 55 -7.99 19.38 6.42
N ASP A 56 -8.63 18.65 7.34
CA ASP A 56 -9.55 19.24 8.32
C ASP A 56 -8.83 20.16 9.33
N SER A 57 -7.57 19.86 9.67
CA SER A 57 -6.77 20.67 10.58
C SER A 57 -6.20 21.95 9.94
N ALA A 58 -6.21 22.03 8.60
CA ALA A 58 -5.72 23.17 7.84
C ALA A 58 -6.82 24.20 7.46
N ALA A 59 -8.08 23.90 7.79
CA ALA A 59 -9.26 24.75 7.58
C ALA A 59 -9.61 25.59 8.81
#